data_AF-A0A4Q0PKA1-F1
#
_entry.id   AF-A0A4Q0PKA1-F1
#
_cell.length_a   1.000
_cell.length_b   1.000
_cell.length_c   1.000
_cell.angle_alpha   90.00
_cell.angle_beta   90.00
_cell.angle_gamma   90.00
#
_symmetry.space_group_name_H-M   'P 1'
#
loop_
_entity.id
_entity.type
_entity.pdbx_description
1 polymer ?
#
loop_
_entity_poly.entity_id
_entity_poly.type
_entity_poly.pdbx_seq_one_letter_code
_entity_poly.pdbx_strand_id
1 'polypeptide(L)'
;MKKSYAFLILLFFALFLSCTEDAALPEEDELSNGAFSSESGGSAGAGGSGNGDSDNAGIITAGEWNDLQNWSFWQNLLNQEVADQLTTNWEFNTANRFSFELKDENNLPVVDAVLTIKKGTDVVWAAKTDNLGTAELWIDLKSDKQKTTEITNYSFYLGDQKLSNVKSYSEEINTIKINNSAPVYSNVDLCFIVDATGSMSDEMDFLKDDLKQVIQKVKAANSNLQISTGTVFYRDVDDEYLVKKSDFTLNLENTLTYINAQTADGGGDFPEAVHTALKTSIDDLQWATTAKTRIAFLLLDAPPHDEAQVMDDLHESIKKAAQKGIKIIPIVASGINKKTEFLMRNFSITTNGTYVFITNDSGVGDDHLEPTIGDYEVEILQELLIRLIKKYTS
;
A
#
# COMPACT_ATOMS: atom_id res chain seq x y z
N MET A 1 -41.38 -31.65 56.71
CA MET A 1 -41.87 -32.19 55.42
C MET A 1 -42.14 -31.03 54.47
N LYS A 2 -41.49 -31.06 53.31
CA LYS A 2 -41.49 -30.02 52.27
C LYS A 2 -42.84 -29.92 51.56
N LYS A 3 -43.26 -28.71 51.20
CA LYS A 3 -44.01 -28.44 49.96
C LYS A 3 -43.49 -27.16 49.32
N SER A 4 -42.81 -27.34 48.18
CA SER A 4 -42.44 -26.30 47.22
C SER A 4 -43.68 -25.79 46.49
N TYR A 5 -43.71 -24.50 46.19
CA TYR A 5 -44.35 -23.99 44.98
C TYR A 5 -43.38 -23.03 44.30
N ALA A 6 -43.13 -23.33 43.02
CA ALA A 6 -42.21 -22.66 42.13
C ALA A 6 -42.77 -21.30 41.71
N PHE A 7 -41.93 -20.26 41.75
CA PHE A 7 -42.17 -19.00 41.08
C PHE A 7 -41.36 -19.01 39.78
N LEU A 8 -42.08 -19.07 38.66
CA LEU A 8 -41.54 -19.01 37.31
C LEU A 8 -41.26 -17.53 37.00
N ILE A 9 -39.99 -17.12 37.07
CA ILE A 9 -39.55 -15.81 36.56
C ILE A 9 -39.19 -16.02 35.09
N LEU A 10 -40.06 -15.54 34.20
CA LEU A 10 -39.75 -15.36 32.79
C LEU A 10 -38.81 -14.15 32.68
N LEU A 11 -37.51 -14.39 32.48
CA LEU A 11 -36.56 -13.35 32.09
C LEU A 11 -36.57 -13.27 30.56
N PHE A 12 -37.22 -12.22 30.04
CA PHE A 12 -37.12 -11.81 28.65
C PHE A 12 -35.69 -11.28 28.42
N PHE A 13 -34.83 -12.09 27.84
CA PHE A 13 -33.54 -11.63 27.31
C PHE A 13 -33.78 -11.16 25.88
N ALA A 14 -33.85 -9.85 25.68
CA ALA A 14 -33.82 -9.25 24.35
C ALA A 14 -32.39 -9.40 23.80
N LEU A 15 -32.21 -10.39 22.92
CA LEU A 15 -31.07 -10.47 22.01
C LEU A 15 -31.23 -9.34 20.99
N PHE A 16 -30.50 -8.24 21.21
CA PHE A 16 -30.14 -7.35 20.11
C PHE A 16 -29.03 -8.04 19.32
N LEU A 17 -29.41 -8.83 18.33
CA LEU A 17 -28.56 -9.14 17.19
C LEU A 17 -28.45 -7.85 16.37
N SER A 18 -27.37 -7.12 16.59
CA SER A 18 -26.83 -6.20 15.59
C SER A 18 -26.22 -7.06 14.50
N CYS A 19 -26.93 -7.27 13.39
CA CYS A 19 -26.33 -7.81 12.18
C CYS A 19 -25.33 -6.78 11.65
N THR A 20 -24.05 -6.96 11.94
CA THR A 20 -23.02 -6.51 11.00
C THR A 20 -23.04 -7.53 9.87
N GLU A 21 -23.21 -7.07 8.63
CA GLU A 21 -22.97 -7.91 7.45
C GLU A 21 -21.53 -8.41 7.54
N ASP A 22 -21.38 -9.70 7.84
CA ASP A 22 -20.12 -10.40 7.68
C ASP A 22 -19.80 -10.39 6.18
N ALA A 23 -18.74 -9.67 5.82
CA ALA A 23 -18.11 -9.78 4.50
C ALA A 23 -17.51 -11.19 4.38
N ALA A 24 -18.36 -12.16 4.06
CA ALA A 24 -17.94 -13.48 3.61
C ALA A 24 -17.30 -13.32 2.24
N LEU A 25 -16.08 -13.81 2.07
CA LEU A 25 -15.46 -13.96 0.76
C LEU A 25 -16.35 -14.85 -0.14
N PRO A 26 -16.44 -14.57 -1.46
CA PRO A 26 -17.18 -15.43 -2.39
C PRO A 26 -16.61 -16.86 -2.41
N GLU A 27 -17.47 -17.86 -2.67
CA GLU A 27 -17.12 -19.29 -2.69
C GLU A 27 -16.10 -19.64 -3.79
N GLU A 28 -15.36 -20.75 -3.61
CA GLU A 28 -14.18 -21.17 -4.40
C GLU A 28 -14.33 -21.12 -5.95
N ASP A 29 -15.55 -21.28 -6.48
CA ASP A 29 -15.82 -21.33 -7.92
C ASP A 29 -15.70 -19.94 -8.62
N GLU A 30 -15.78 -18.82 -7.89
CA GLU A 30 -15.59 -17.47 -8.47
C GLU A 30 -14.11 -17.02 -8.49
N LEU A 31 -13.21 -17.77 -7.86
CA LEU A 31 -11.79 -17.42 -7.76
C LEU A 31 -10.91 -17.96 -8.91
N SER A 32 -11.49 -18.76 -9.82
CA SER A 32 -10.70 -19.66 -10.68
C SER A 32 -11.01 -19.63 -12.20
N ASN A 33 -11.62 -18.62 -12.80
CA ASN A 33 -11.79 -18.61 -14.27
C ASN A 33 -11.62 -17.23 -14.92
N GLY A 34 -10.37 -16.83 -15.12
CA GLY A 34 -9.96 -15.85 -16.13
C GLY A 34 -9.12 -16.49 -17.23
N ALA A 35 -9.57 -17.62 -17.79
CA ALA A 35 -8.88 -18.24 -18.93
C ALA A 35 -9.28 -17.52 -20.23
N PHE A 36 -8.44 -16.59 -20.68
CA PHE A 36 -8.64 -15.86 -21.93
C PHE A 36 -8.26 -16.73 -23.14
N SER A 37 -9.23 -17.06 -23.98
CA SER A 37 -9.00 -17.60 -25.33
C SER A 37 -9.09 -16.48 -26.36
N SER A 38 -7.99 -16.22 -27.07
CA SER A 38 -7.90 -15.27 -28.16
C SER A 38 -8.57 -15.79 -29.45
N GLU A 39 -9.66 -15.19 -29.88
CA GLU A 39 -10.08 -15.20 -31.30
C GLU A 39 -10.56 -13.79 -31.70
N SER A 40 -9.70 -13.06 -32.42
CA SER A 40 -10.01 -11.77 -33.02
C SER A 40 -10.64 -11.94 -34.42
N GLY A 41 -11.95 -11.76 -34.53
CA GLY A 41 -12.65 -11.52 -35.79
C GLY A 41 -12.96 -10.03 -35.94
N GLY A 42 -12.36 -9.38 -36.93
CA GLY A 42 -12.36 -7.92 -37.05
C GLY A 42 -13.62 -7.26 -37.61
N SER A 43 -13.69 -5.93 -37.47
CA SER A 43 -14.23 -5.03 -38.49
C SER A 43 -13.69 -3.62 -38.29
N ALA A 44 -13.10 -3.08 -39.36
CA ALA A 44 -12.57 -1.72 -39.44
C ALA A 44 -13.69 -0.66 -39.38
N GLY A 45 -13.48 0.37 -38.57
CA GLY A 45 -14.21 1.63 -38.58
C GLY A 45 -13.22 2.78 -38.76
N ALA A 46 -13.36 3.52 -39.86
CA ALA A 46 -12.42 4.53 -40.31
C ALA A 46 -12.60 5.89 -39.58
N GLY A 47 -11.46 6.53 -39.31
CA GLY A 47 -11.27 7.96 -39.59
C GLY A 47 -11.70 8.96 -38.51
N GLY A 48 -10.73 9.39 -37.71
CA GLY A 48 -10.82 10.58 -36.87
C GLY A 48 -9.44 11.11 -36.50
N SER A 49 -8.74 11.74 -37.44
CA SER A 49 -7.51 12.49 -37.18
C SER A 49 -7.87 13.76 -36.40
N GLY A 50 -7.90 13.66 -35.07
CA GLY A 50 -8.03 14.79 -34.14
C GLY A 50 -6.68 15.14 -33.54
N ASN A 51 -6.06 16.20 -34.03
CA ASN A 51 -4.94 16.86 -33.36
C ASN A 51 -5.55 17.67 -32.21
N GLY A 52 -5.58 17.12 -30.99
CA GLY A 52 -6.18 17.72 -29.82
C GLY A 52 -5.32 17.48 -28.59
N ASP A 53 -4.76 18.56 -28.07
CA ASP A 53 -4.24 18.67 -26.71
C ASP A 53 -5.47 18.59 -25.76
N SER A 54 -5.98 17.38 -25.51
CA SER A 54 -7.06 17.14 -24.56
C SER A 54 -6.45 16.76 -23.22
N ASP A 55 -6.59 17.65 -22.23
CA ASP A 55 -6.26 17.38 -20.83
C ASP A 55 -7.18 16.27 -20.32
N ASN A 56 -6.67 15.04 -20.26
CA ASN A 56 -7.43 13.84 -19.89
C ASN A 56 -7.46 13.62 -18.37
N ALA A 57 -6.91 14.56 -17.59
CA ALA A 57 -6.86 14.42 -16.14
C ALA A 57 -8.24 14.62 -15.49
N GLY A 58 -8.41 14.01 -14.32
CA GLY A 58 -9.59 14.13 -13.48
C GLY A 58 -10.76 13.27 -13.93
N ILE A 59 -10.48 12.21 -14.70
CA ILE A 59 -11.49 11.29 -15.23
C ILE A 59 -11.49 9.96 -14.47
N ILE A 60 -10.31 9.39 -14.22
CA ILE A 60 -10.18 8.10 -13.54
C ILE A 60 -10.79 8.18 -12.15
N THR A 61 -11.62 7.19 -11.80
CA THR A 61 -12.22 7.04 -10.48
C THR A 61 -11.49 5.99 -9.66
N ALA A 62 -11.38 6.18 -8.36
CA ALA A 62 -10.65 5.28 -7.46
C ALA A 62 -11.25 5.30 -6.04
N GLY A 63 -10.97 4.25 -5.28
CA GLY A 63 -11.24 4.16 -3.85
C GLY A 63 -9.97 4.01 -3.01
N GLU A 64 -10.08 4.26 -1.70
CA GLU A 64 -9.03 4.04 -0.69
C GLU A 64 -9.50 3.01 0.33
N TRP A 65 -8.60 2.10 0.72
CA TRP A 65 -8.78 1.27 1.91
C TRP A 65 -7.53 1.28 2.80
N ASN A 66 -7.73 1.46 4.10
CA ASN A 66 -6.66 1.40 5.08
C ASN A 66 -6.87 0.26 6.08
N ASP A 67 -6.17 -0.85 5.88
CA ASP A 67 -6.25 -2.03 6.75
C ASP A 67 -5.75 -1.77 8.18
N LEU A 68 -4.78 -0.86 8.37
CA LEU A 68 -4.28 -0.52 9.70
C LEU A 68 -5.33 0.20 10.56
N GLN A 69 -6.19 1.00 9.92
CA GLN A 69 -7.34 1.66 10.55
C GLN A 69 -8.55 0.73 10.70
N ASN A 70 -8.64 -0.30 9.85
CA ASN A 70 -9.70 -1.30 9.86
C ASN A 70 -9.16 -2.68 10.30
N TRP A 71 -8.30 -2.71 11.32
CA TRP A 71 -7.53 -3.90 11.66
C TRP A 71 -8.38 -5.13 12.01
N SER A 72 -9.50 -4.94 12.72
CA SER A 72 -10.42 -6.03 13.03
C SER A 72 -11.00 -6.66 11.76
N PHE A 73 -11.27 -5.86 10.72
CA PHE A 73 -11.71 -6.38 9.42
C PHE A 73 -10.62 -7.24 8.80
N TRP A 74 -9.38 -6.74 8.73
CA TRP A 74 -8.24 -7.48 8.20
C TRP A 74 -8.00 -8.80 8.94
N GLN A 75 -8.05 -8.79 10.27
CA GLN A 75 -7.89 -10.01 11.07
C GLN A 75 -9.02 -11.01 10.85
N ASN A 76 -10.27 -10.55 10.79
CA ASN A 76 -11.41 -11.42 10.50
C ASN A 76 -11.31 -12.02 9.11
N LEU A 77 -10.86 -11.24 8.13
CA LEU A 77 -10.64 -11.69 6.76
C LEU A 77 -9.58 -12.81 6.71
N LEU A 78 -8.44 -12.62 7.37
CA LEU A 78 -7.36 -13.61 7.44
C LEU A 78 -7.73 -14.89 8.20
N ASN A 79 -8.80 -14.90 8.99
CA ASN A 79 -9.28 -16.09 9.68
C ASN A 79 -10.22 -16.96 8.82
N GLN A 80 -10.58 -16.52 7.60
CA GLN A 80 -11.41 -17.28 6.68
C GLN A 80 -10.54 -18.30 5.91
N GLU A 81 -11.03 -19.54 5.72
CA GLU A 81 -10.26 -20.61 5.05
C GLU A 81 -9.77 -20.21 3.65
N VAL A 82 -10.56 -19.42 2.92
CA VAL A 82 -10.21 -18.97 1.57
C VAL A 82 -9.11 -17.89 1.58
N ALA A 83 -8.92 -17.16 2.68
CA ALA A 83 -7.82 -16.21 2.81
C ALA A 83 -6.45 -16.92 2.89
N ASP A 84 -6.40 -18.16 3.39
CA ASP A 84 -5.18 -18.96 3.34
C ASP A 84 -4.75 -19.17 1.89
N GLN A 85 -5.67 -19.48 0.98
CA GLN A 85 -5.37 -19.69 -0.44
C GLN A 85 -4.88 -18.41 -1.15
N LEU A 86 -5.35 -17.25 -0.69
CA LEU A 86 -4.99 -15.94 -1.26
C LEU A 86 -3.67 -15.40 -0.72
N THR A 87 -3.24 -15.83 0.46
CA THR A 87 -2.04 -15.30 1.15
C THR A 87 -0.86 -16.25 1.18
N THR A 88 -1.07 -17.56 1.05
CA THR A 88 -0.02 -18.58 1.22
C THR A 88 1.15 -18.40 0.24
N ASN A 89 0.88 -18.03 -1.02
CA ASN A 89 1.92 -17.91 -2.04
C ASN A 89 2.88 -16.73 -1.78
N TRP A 90 2.43 -15.71 -1.06
CA TRP A 90 3.18 -14.47 -0.87
C TRP A 90 3.94 -14.41 0.47
N GLU A 91 3.71 -15.36 1.37
CA GLU A 91 4.42 -15.53 2.66
C GLU A 91 4.40 -14.29 3.58
N PHE A 92 3.31 -13.53 3.62
CA PHE A 92 3.16 -12.39 4.55
C PHE A 92 2.39 -12.78 5.82
N ASN A 93 3.06 -12.77 6.97
CA ASN A 93 2.49 -12.99 8.29
C ASN A 93 2.37 -11.66 9.06
N THR A 94 1.13 -11.18 9.19
CA THR A 94 0.84 -9.91 9.88
C THR A 94 0.32 -10.12 11.30
N ALA A 95 0.36 -11.35 11.82
CA ALA A 95 -0.13 -11.69 13.17
C ALA A 95 0.69 -11.05 14.30
N ASN A 96 1.96 -10.71 14.05
CA ASN A 96 2.87 -10.18 15.08
C ASN A 96 3.08 -8.66 14.95
N ARG A 97 1.99 -7.91 15.00
CA ARG A 97 1.96 -6.44 14.90
C ARG A 97 2.30 -5.77 16.24
N PHE A 98 3.18 -4.76 16.18
CA PHE A 98 3.50 -3.87 17.30
C PHE A 98 3.40 -2.42 16.86
N SER A 99 2.42 -1.69 17.41
CA SER A 99 2.17 -0.30 17.06
C SER A 99 2.73 0.65 18.11
N PHE A 100 3.31 1.76 17.64
CA PHE A 100 3.92 2.78 18.47
C PHE A 100 3.35 4.15 18.14
N GLU A 101 3.19 4.98 19.17
CA GLU A 101 2.87 6.40 19.06
C GLU A 101 3.90 7.22 19.85
N LEU A 102 4.66 8.07 19.16
CA LEU A 102 5.72 8.88 19.77
C LEU A 102 5.31 10.34 19.81
N LYS A 103 5.38 10.91 21.01
CA LYS A 103 5.08 12.31 21.29
C LYS A 103 6.25 12.98 22.01
N ASP A 104 6.45 14.26 21.76
CA ASP A 104 7.38 15.07 22.55
C ASP A 104 6.75 15.56 23.86
N GLU A 105 7.50 16.37 24.61
CA GLU A 105 7.06 16.97 25.88
C GLU A 105 5.81 17.85 25.74
N ASN A 106 5.57 18.41 24.55
CA ASN A 106 4.43 19.26 24.21
C ASN A 106 3.25 18.47 23.63
N ASN A 107 3.34 17.13 23.59
CA ASN A 107 2.42 16.22 22.93
C ASN A 107 2.36 16.37 21.40
N LEU A 108 3.40 16.94 20.79
CA LEU A 108 3.53 16.98 19.34
C LEU A 108 4.08 15.65 18.82
N PRO A 109 3.66 15.20 17.62
CA PRO A 109 4.21 14.02 16.96
C PRO A 109 5.74 14.09 16.79
N VAL A 110 6.44 13.01 17.11
CA VAL A 110 7.86 12.86 16.78
C VAL A 110 7.98 12.19 15.42
N VAL A 111 8.33 12.95 14.40
CA VAL A 111 8.44 12.46 13.01
C VAL A 111 9.84 11.90 12.73
N ASP A 112 9.93 10.89 11.86
CA ASP A 112 11.16 10.27 11.35
C ASP A 112 12.05 9.62 12.43
N ALA A 113 11.47 9.28 13.60
CA ALA A 113 12.18 8.59 14.67
C ALA A 113 12.29 7.09 14.38
N VAL A 114 13.49 6.54 14.57
CA VAL A 114 13.79 5.13 14.26
C VAL A 114 13.40 4.22 15.41
N LEU A 115 12.54 3.25 15.13
CA LEU A 115 12.21 2.13 16.00
C LEU A 115 12.78 0.84 15.42
N THR A 116 13.26 -0.06 16.29
CA THR A 116 13.93 -1.29 15.85
C THR A 116 13.59 -2.47 16.76
N ILE A 117 13.35 -3.63 16.16
CA ILE A 117 13.30 -4.92 16.85
C ILE A 117 14.61 -5.67 16.61
N LYS A 118 15.20 -6.20 17.68
CA LYS A 118 16.38 -7.07 17.62
C LYS A 118 16.10 -8.44 18.23
N LYS A 119 16.67 -9.48 17.64
CA LYS A 119 16.77 -10.83 18.21
C LYS A 119 18.24 -11.13 18.46
N GLY A 120 18.67 -11.06 19.72
CA GLY A 120 20.09 -10.99 20.04
C GLY A 120 20.73 -9.72 19.46
N THR A 121 21.71 -9.87 18.56
CA THR A 121 22.36 -8.76 17.84
C THR A 121 21.68 -8.37 16.54
N ASP A 122 20.83 -9.23 16.00
CA ASP A 122 20.33 -9.11 14.64
C ASP A 122 19.10 -8.23 14.59
N VAL A 123 19.10 -7.24 13.70
CA VAL A 123 17.94 -6.39 13.43
C VAL A 123 16.94 -7.15 12.58
N VAL A 124 15.82 -7.54 13.19
CA VAL A 124 14.76 -8.29 12.49
C VAL A 124 13.79 -7.36 11.78
N TRP A 125 13.53 -6.17 12.34
CA TRP A 125 12.69 -5.15 11.74
C TRP A 125 13.11 -3.75 12.19
N ALA A 126 12.98 -2.76 11.31
CA ALA A 126 13.15 -1.36 11.64
C ALA A 126 12.11 -0.55 10.87
N ALA A 127 11.60 0.50 11.49
CA ALA A 127 10.67 1.44 10.88
C ALA A 127 10.93 2.85 11.39
N LYS A 128 10.40 3.84 10.67
CA LYS A 128 10.39 5.24 11.11
C LYS A 128 8.98 5.72 11.42
N THR A 129 8.84 6.61 12.40
CA THR A 129 7.57 7.25 12.67
C THR A 129 7.15 8.22 11.56
N ASP A 130 5.87 8.24 11.26
CA ASP A 130 5.29 9.13 10.25
C ASP A 130 4.91 10.52 10.80
N ASN A 131 4.16 11.29 10.02
CA ASN A 131 3.75 12.64 10.38
C ASN A 131 2.79 12.70 11.58
N LEU A 132 2.20 11.58 11.98
CA LEU A 132 1.40 11.43 13.20
C LEU A 132 2.23 10.89 14.38
N GLY A 133 3.54 10.65 14.18
CA GLY A 133 4.41 10.08 15.19
C GLY A 133 4.18 8.58 15.35
N THR A 134 3.56 7.92 14.37
CA THR A 134 3.18 6.51 14.45
C THR A 134 4.09 5.62 13.62
N ALA A 135 4.36 4.41 14.10
CA ALA A 135 5.09 3.39 13.36
C ALA A 135 4.57 1.99 13.69
N GLU A 136 4.63 1.11 12.70
CA GLU A 136 4.28 -0.30 12.80
C GLU A 136 5.53 -1.16 12.68
N LEU A 137 5.70 -2.09 13.62
CA LEU A 137 6.81 -3.03 13.64
C LEU A 137 6.29 -4.46 13.61
N TRP A 138 7.02 -5.35 12.93
CA TRP A 138 6.59 -6.71 12.64
C TRP A 138 7.65 -7.72 13.04
N ILE A 139 7.22 -8.85 13.63
CA ILE A 139 8.08 -10.00 13.91
C ILE A 139 7.70 -11.15 12.98
N ASP A 140 8.71 -11.82 12.43
CA ASP A 140 8.53 -12.99 11.55
C ASP A 140 7.53 -12.70 10.40
N LEU A 141 7.67 -11.51 9.78
CA LEU A 141 6.79 -11.05 8.69
C LEU A 141 6.81 -12.01 7.50
N LYS A 142 7.97 -12.59 7.19
CA LYS A 142 8.08 -13.60 6.14
C LYS A 142 7.78 -14.98 6.70
N SER A 143 6.60 -15.51 6.41
CA SER A 143 6.12 -16.83 6.87
C SER A 143 4.93 -17.28 6.02
N ASP A 144 4.88 -18.58 5.71
CA ASP A 144 3.79 -19.24 4.98
C ASP A 144 2.47 -19.32 5.77
N LYS A 145 2.49 -18.91 7.05
CA LYS A 145 1.35 -19.01 7.98
C LYS A 145 1.17 -17.74 8.79
N GLN A 146 -0.10 -17.40 9.07
CA GLN A 146 -0.47 -16.44 10.11
C GLN A 146 -0.22 -17.08 11.48
N LYS A 147 0.91 -16.75 12.10
CA LYS A 147 1.32 -17.36 13.36
C LYS A 147 1.85 -16.32 14.33
N THR A 148 1.32 -16.39 15.55
CA THR A 148 1.81 -15.60 16.68
C THR A 148 3.16 -16.14 17.19
N THR A 149 4.05 -15.22 17.54
CA THR A 149 5.39 -15.51 18.04
C THR A 149 5.56 -14.95 19.45
N GLU A 150 6.20 -15.73 20.31
CA GLU A 150 6.59 -15.31 21.66
C GLU A 150 7.61 -14.17 21.62
N ILE A 151 7.27 -13.06 22.29
CA ILE A 151 8.08 -11.83 22.30
C ILE A 151 9.38 -11.94 23.14
N THR A 152 9.50 -12.96 24.00
CA THR A 152 10.54 -13.06 25.04
C THR A 152 11.99 -13.00 24.53
N ASN A 153 12.23 -13.40 23.28
CA ASN A 153 13.55 -13.38 22.64
C ASN A 153 13.83 -12.10 21.84
N TYR A 154 12.88 -11.17 21.80
CA TYR A 154 12.97 -9.93 21.03
C TYR A 154 13.17 -8.75 21.99
N SER A 155 13.86 -7.72 21.50
CA SER A 155 14.10 -6.47 22.23
C SER A 155 13.83 -5.29 21.31
N PHE A 156 13.13 -4.30 21.84
CA PHE A 156 12.69 -3.13 21.10
C PHE A 156 13.54 -1.91 21.48
N TYR A 157 13.78 -1.04 20.52
CA TYR A 157 14.63 0.13 20.68
C TYR A 157 14.03 1.35 20.00
N LEU A 158 14.17 2.52 20.64
CA LEU A 158 14.00 3.85 20.04
C LEU A 158 15.39 4.47 19.91
N GLY A 159 15.90 4.57 18.68
CA GLY A 159 17.32 4.83 18.46
C GLY A 159 18.18 3.81 19.20
N ASP A 160 19.05 4.27 20.09
CA ASP A 160 19.89 3.40 20.93
C ASP A 160 19.24 3.03 22.28
N GLN A 161 18.10 3.62 22.62
CA GLN A 161 17.42 3.39 23.89
C GLN A 161 16.59 2.11 23.82
N LYS A 162 16.92 1.12 24.66
CA LYS A 162 16.09 -0.07 24.84
C LYS A 162 14.75 0.28 25.51
N LEU A 163 13.66 -0.23 24.93
CA LEU A 163 12.31 -0.10 25.45
C LEU A 163 11.98 -1.29 26.36
N SER A 164 11.18 -1.04 27.40
CA SER A 164 10.72 -2.05 28.36
C SER A 164 9.20 -2.18 28.31
N ASN A 165 8.69 -3.38 28.58
CA ASN A 165 7.25 -3.68 28.65
C ASN A 165 6.49 -3.34 27.36
N VAL A 166 7.13 -3.52 26.19
CA VAL A 166 6.46 -3.39 24.90
C VAL A 166 5.40 -4.46 24.77
N LYS A 167 4.19 -4.07 24.37
CA LYS A 167 3.05 -4.96 24.19
C LYS A 167 2.69 -5.12 22.72
N SER A 168 2.09 -6.25 22.38
CA SER A 168 1.54 -6.48 21.05
C SER A 168 0.36 -5.53 20.76
N TYR A 169 0.05 -5.28 19.48
CA TYR A 169 -1.08 -4.42 19.11
C TYR A 169 -2.42 -4.92 19.68
N SER A 170 -2.61 -6.24 19.75
CA SER A 170 -3.82 -6.84 20.35
C SER A 170 -4.01 -6.51 21.83
N GLU A 171 -2.94 -6.12 22.52
CA GLU A 171 -3.01 -5.67 23.92
C GLU A 171 -3.19 -4.16 24.01
N GLU A 172 -2.27 -3.38 23.42
CA GLU A 172 -2.36 -1.92 23.35
C GLU A 172 -1.39 -1.30 22.33
N ILE A 173 -1.65 -0.04 21.98
CA ILE A 173 -0.67 0.80 21.27
C ILE A 173 0.37 1.31 22.28
N ASN A 174 1.65 1.18 21.94
CA ASN A 174 2.76 1.58 22.78
C ASN A 174 3.01 3.10 22.66
N THR A 175 2.51 3.90 23.60
CA THR A 175 2.76 5.35 23.62
C THR A 175 4.08 5.69 24.34
N ILE A 176 4.97 6.42 23.67
CA ILE A 176 6.27 6.85 24.20
C ILE A 176 6.34 8.37 24.19
N LYS A 177 6.69 8.97 25.33
CA LYS A 177 7.03 10.40 25.42
C LYS A 177 8.54 10.60 25.49
N ILE A 178 9.06 11.44 24.61
CA ILE A 178 10.46 11.88 24.65
C ILE A 178 10.59 13.23 25.37
N ASN A 179 11.71 13.44 26.06
CA ASN A 179 11.95 14.65 26.85
C ASN A 179 12.56 15.80 26.05
N ASN A 180 12.58 15.70 24.72
CA ASN A 180 13.17 16.69 23.81
C ASN A 180 12.11 17.13 22.81
N SER A 181 12.11 18.41 22.42
CA SER A 181 11.24 18.88 21.35
C SER A 181 11.53 18.15 20.04
N ALA A 182 10.47 17.75 19.33
CA ALA A 182 10.61 17.04 18.06
C ALA A 182 11.24 17.94 16.97
N PRO A 183 12.16 17.41 16.14
CA PRO A 183 12.62 18.14 14.97
C PRO A 183 11.46 18.34 13.98
N VAL A 184 11.44 19.50 13.33
CA VAL A 184 10.46 19.81 12.27
C VAL A 184 11.14 19.63 10.92
N TYR A 185 10.56 18.77 10.08
CA TYR A 185 11.03 18.53 8.72
C TYR A 185 10.09 19.15 7.69
N SER A 186 10.67 19.63 6.59
CA SER A 186 9.93 20.16 5.43
C SER A 186 10.13 19.34 4.16
N ASN A 187 11.09 18.41 4.14
CA ASN A 187 11.38 17.58 2.96
C ASN A 187 10.31 16.52 2.77
N VAL A 188 9.86 16.37 1.53
CA VAL A 188 8.89 15.35 1.12
C VAL A 188 9.44 14.70 -0.14
N ASP A 189 9.56 13.38 -0.12
CA ASP A 189 9.93 12.61 -1.31
C ASP A 189 8.71 11.86 -1.84
N LEU A 190 8.40 12.06 -3.11
CA LEU A 190 7.33 11.36 -3.82
C LEU A 190 7.94 10.57 -4.98
N CYS A 191 7.82 9.25 -4.94
CA CYS A 191 8.21 8.38 -6.05
C CYS A 191 6.97 7.82 -6.74
N PHE A 192 6.96 7.83 -8.07
CA PHE A 192 5.96 7.12 -8.86
C PHE A 192 6.65 5.92 -9.52
N ILE A 193 6.23 4.73 -9.12
CA ILE A 193 6.65 3.45 -9.68
C ILE A 193 5.51 3.00 -10.58
N VAL A 194 5.72 2.94 -11.89
CA VAL A 194 4.65 2.85 -12.87
C VAL A 194 4.93 1.68 -13.80
N ASP A 195 3.96 0.80 -13.89
CA ASP A 195 3.87 -0.22 -14.92
C ASP A 195 3.73 0.43 -16.31
N ALA A 196 4.56 0.00 -17.26
CA ALA A 196 4.57 0.50 -18.63
C ALA A 196 4.53 -0.61 -19.67
N THR A 197 3.97 -1.77 -19.32
CA THR A 197 3.64 -2.82 -20.29
C THR A 197 2.46 -2.42 -21.17
N GLY A 198 2.23 -3.19 -22.24
CA GLY A 198 1.21 -2.88 -23.23
C GLY A 198 -0.23 -2.87 -22.69
N SER A 199 -0.54 -3.61 -21.64
CA SER A 199 -1.90 -3.67 -21.05
C SER A 199 -2.31 -2.36 -20.40
N MET A 200 -1.37 -1.59 -19.85
CA MET A 200 -1.63 -0.26 -19.30
C MET A 200 -1.90 0.83 -20.35
N SER A 201 -1.91 0.51 -21.65
CA SER A 201 -1.88 1.52 -22.73
C SER A 201 -3.08 2.46 -22.73
N ASP A 202 -4.26 1.96 -22.39
CA ASP A 202 -5.50 2.73 -22.37
C ASP A 202 -5.64 3.60 -21.11
N GLU A 203 -5.10 3.19 -19.96
CA GLU A 203 -5.07 4.04 -18.76
C GLU A 203 -3.85 4.98 -18.72
N MET A 204 -2.73 4.62 -19.35
CA MET A 204 -1.44 5.32 -19.21
C MET A 204 -1.52 6.81 -19.54
N ASP A 205 -2.23 7.20 -20.60
CA ASP A 205 -2.30 8.62 -20.98
C ASP A 205 -3.13 9.44 -19.98
N PHE A 206 -4.25 8.90 -19.49
CA PHE A 206 -5.03 9.51 -18.41
C PHE A 206 -4.20 9.60 -17.13
N LEU A 207 -3.45 8.54 -16.81
CA LEU A 207 -2.64 8.46 -15.62
C LEU A 207 -1.49 9.48 -15.63
N LYS A 208 -0.79 9.66 -16.76
CA LYS A 208 0.24 10.70 -16.91
C LYS A 208 -0.32 12.09 -16.64
N ASP A 209 -1.49 12.40 -17.20
CA ASP A 209 -2.15 13.69 -17.01
C ASP A 209 -2.58 13.89 -15.55
N ASP A 210 -3.10 12.85 -14.90
CA ASP A 210 -3.42 12.87 -13.47
C ASP A 210 -2.19 13.10 -12.60
N LEU A 211 -1.12 12.34 -12.81
CA LEU A 211 0.14 12.50 -12.08
C LEU A 211 0.70 13.92 -12.26
N LYS A 212 0.62 14.47 -13.48
CA LYS A 212 1.03 15.85 -13.77
C LYS A 212 0.25 16.87 -12.94
N GLN A 213 -1.07 16.77 -12.94
CA GLN A 213 -1.91 17.68 -12.16
C GLN A 213 -1.72 17.50 -10.65
N VAL A 214 -1.56 16.27 -10.16
CA VAL A 214 -1.25 15.97 -8.74
C VAL A 214 0.03 16.71 -8.33
N ILE A 215 1.12 16.53 -9.07
CA ILE A 215 2.42 17.14 -8.79
C ILE A 215 2.31 18.67 -8.79
N GLN A 216 1.61 19.25 -9.76
CA GLN A 216 1.42 20.70 -9.87
C GLN A 216 0.56 21.27 -8.72
N LYS A 217 -0.59 20.65 -8.42
CA LYS A 217 -1.52 21.09 -7.35
C LYS A 217 -0.89 20.94 -5.98
N VAL A 218 -0.18 19.85 -5.72
CA VAL A 218 0.54 19.61 -4.46
C VAL A 218 1.61 20.68 -4.23
N LYS A 219 2.39 21.04 -5.26
CA LYS A 219 3.38 22.12 -5.16
C LYS A 219 2.73 23.46 -4.83
N ALA A 220 1.64 23.80 -5.53
CA ALA A 220 0.94 25.06 -5.34
C ALA A 220 0.35 25.19 -3.92
N ALA A 221 -0.14 24.08 -3.36
CA ALA A 221 -0.77 24.05 -2.04
C ALA A 221 0.24 24.05 -0.86
N ASN A 222 1.51 23.69 -1.09
CA ASN A 222 2.48 23.41 -0.03
C ASN A 222 3.79 24.20 -0.21
N SER A 223 3.69 25.54 -0.26
CA SER A 223 4.85 26.43 -0.50
C SER A 223 5.94 26.36 0.59
N ASN A 224 5.62 25.80 1.76
CA ASN A 224 6.53 25.58 2.88
C ASN A 224 7.26 24.23 2.85
N LEU A 225 6.91 23.32 1.92
CA LEU A 225 7.53 22.00 1.78
C LEU A 225 8.57 21.98 0.66
N GLN A 226 9.62 21.20 0.85
CA GLN A 226 10.61 20.89 -0.19
C GLN A 226 10.25 19.54 -0.80
N ILE A 227 9.50 19.58 -1.89
CA ILE A 227 8.95 18.37 -2.54
C ILE A 227 9.90 17.93 -3.64
N SER A 228 10.57 16.80 -3.42
CA SER A 228 11.36 16.10 -4.43
C SER A 228 10.51 15.00 -5.06
N THR A 229 10.63 14.85 -6.37
CA THR A 229 9.93 13.78 -7.11
C THR A 229 10.93 12.90 -7.85
N GLY A 230 10.68 11.60 -7.86
CA GLY A 230 11.44 10.60 -8.61
C GLY A 230 10.49 9.63 -9.29
N THR A 231 10.98 8.89 -10.29
CA THR A 231 10.15 7.90 -11.01
C THR A 231 10.92 6.64 -11.34
N VAL A 232 10.19 5.54 -11.39
CA VAL A 232 10.64 4.25 -11.90
C VAL A 232 9.55 3.74 -12.82
N PHE A 233 9.86 3.50 -14.08
CA PHE A 233 9.00 2.81 -15.02
C PHE A 233 9.57 1.43 -15.26
N TYR A 234 8.73 0.42 -15.27
CA TYR A 234 9.14 -0.95 -15.54
C TYR A 234 8.28 -1.57 -16.63
N ARG A 235 8.82 -2.63 -17.23
CA ARG A 235 8.09 -3.54 -18.12
C ARG A 235 8.46 -4.96 -17.72
N ASP A 236 8.31 -5.92 -18.62
CA ASP A 236 8.64 -7.30 -18.32
C ASP A 236 10.02 -7.73 -18.86
N VAL A 237 10.38 -8.98 -18.55
CA VAL A 237 11.58 -9.64 -19.04
C VAL A 237 11.56 -9.69 -20.57
N ASP A 238 12.73 -9.51 -21.18
CA ASP A 238 12.94 -9.51 -22.64
C ASP A 238 12.33 -8.33 -23.43
N ASP A 239 11.69 -7.36 -22.76
CA ASP A 239 11.28 -6.08 -23.36
C ASP A 239 12.47 -5.14 -23.66
N GLU A 240 12.20 -4.02 -24.37
CA GLU A 240 13.20 -2.99 -24.71
C GLU A 240 14.02 -2.55 -23.48
N TYR A 241 13.37 -2.50 -22.32
CA TYR A 241 14.00 -2.27 -21.03
C TYR A 241 13.20 -2.96 -19.93
N LEU A 242 13.89 -3.42 -18.91
CA LEU A 242 13.25 -3.93 -17.69
C LEU A 242 12.85 -2.79 -16.75
N VAL A 243 13.77 -1.83 -16.53
CA VAL A 243 13.52 -0.65 -15.70
C VAL A 243 14.19 0.60 -16.28
N LYS A 244 13.45 1.72 -16.26
CA LYS A 244 13.90 3.08 -16.56
C LYS A 244 13.60 3.97 -15.35
N LYS A 245 14.58 4.73 -14.86
CA LYS A 245 14.39 5.59 -13.68
C LYS A 245 14.81 7.05 -13.90
N SER A 246 14.14 7.96 -13.19
CA SER A 246 14.58 9.34 -12.96
C SER A 246 14.86 9.54 -11.47
N ASP A 247 16.07 9.98 -11.14
CA ASP A 247 16.44 10.28 -9.76
C ASP A 247 15.63 11.47 -9.20
N PHE A 248 15.60 11.57 -7.87
CA PHE A 248 14.88 12.63 -7.15
C PHE A 248 15.34 14.03 -7.55
N THR A 249 14.37 14.89 -7.84
CA THR A 249 14.60 16.29 -8.22
C THR A 249 13.55 17.22 -7.60
N LEU A 250 13.99 18.40 -7.16
CA LEU A 250 13.11 19.51 -6.75
C LEU A 250 12.50 20.23 -7.97
N ASN A 251 13.09 20.06 -9.15
CA ASN A 251 12.52 20.57 -10.39
C ASN A 251 11.49 19.57 -10.93
N LEU A 252 10.23 19.77 -10.54
CA LEU A 252 9.12 18.91 -10.94
C LEU A 252 8.93 18.82 -12.46
N GLU A 253 9.29 19.86 -13.22
CA GLU A 253 9.19 19.83 -14.68
C GLU A 253 10.10 18.76 -15.30
N ASN A 254 11.22 18.42 -14.66
CA ASN A 254 12.07 17.32 -15.12
C ASN A 254 11.33 15.99 -14.99
N THR A 255 10.66 15.77 -13.85
CA THR A 255 9.85 14.58 -13.61
C THR A 255 8.68 14.49 -14.58
N LEU A 256 7.97 15.59 -14.80
CA LEU A 256 6.87 15.66 -15.77
C LEU A 256 7.34 15.35 -17.19
N THR A 257 8.47 15.93 -17.60
CA THR A 257 9.07 15.65 -18.90
C THR A 257 9.43 14.17 -19.04
N TYR A 258 9.95 13.56 -17.97
CA TYR A 258 10.29 12.14 -17.96
C TYR A 258 9.05 11.25 -18.08
N ILE A 259 8.00 11.51 -17.30
CA ILE A 259 6.71 10.80 -17.34
C ILE A 259 6.10 10.89 -18.74
N ASN A 260 6.04 12.08 -19.32
CA ASN A 260 5.45 12.32 -20.65
C ASN A 260 6.22 11.62 -21.79
N ALA A 261 7.49 11.30 -21.59
CA ALA A 261 8.31 10.61 -22.57
C ALA A 261 8.13 9.08 -22.57
N GLN A 262 7.43 8.51 -21.58
CA GLN A 262 7.22 7.07 -21.50
C GLN A 262 6.01 6.65 -22.34
N THR A 263 6.04 5.42 -22.84
CA THR A 263 4.91 4.79 -23.53
C THR A 263 4.72 3.38 -22.99
N ALA A 264 3.48 2.95 -22.87
CA ALA A 264 3.13 1.56 -22.65
C ALA A 264 3.50 0.75 -23.91
N ASP A 265 4.24 -0.35 -23.74
CA ASP A 265 4.60 -1.29 -24.81
C ASP A 265 5.18 -2.56 -24.19
N GLY A 266 5.32 -3.63 -24.97
CA GLY A 266 5.88 -4.88 -24.49
C GLY A 266 4.93 -5.67 -23.58
N GLY A 267 5.51 -6.47 -22.70
CA GLY A 267 4.85 -7.53 -21.93
C GLY A 267 4.71 -8.81 -22.75
N GLY A 268 3.87 -9.74 -22.28
CA GLY A 268 3.53 -10.94 -23.01
C GLY A 268 2.92 -12.01 -22.14
N ASP A 269 3.59 -12.34 -21.03
CA ASP A 269 3.04 -13.10 -19.93
C ASP A 269 2.43 -12.19 -18.86
N PHE A 270 1.50 -12.77 -18.11
CA PHE A 270 0.89 -12.22 -16.90
C PHE A 270 1.41 -13.11 -15.79
N PRO A 271 2.64 -12.89 -15.30
CA PRO A 271 3.02 -11.81 -14.37
C PRO A 271 4.14 -10.86 -14.88
N GLU A 272 4.51 -9.84 -14.10
CA GLU A 272 5.49 -8.79 -14.47
C GLU A 272 6.64 -8.55 -13.46
N ALA A 273 7.60 -7.67 -13.82
CA ALA A 273 8.81 -7.39 -13.05
C ALA A 273 8.67 -6.41 -11.86
N VAL A 274 7.54 -6.42 -11.14
CA VAL A 274 7.25 -5.53 -9.99
C VAL A 274 8.36 -5.55 -8.94
N HIS A 275 8.93 -6.73 -8.66
CA HIS A 275 10.02 -6.90 -7.70
C HIS A 275 11.28 -6.13 -8.08
N THR A 276 11.63 -6.09 -9.37
CA THR A 276 12.79 -5.35 -9.88
C THR A 276 12.53 -3.84 -9.80
N ALA A 277 11.32 -3.39 -10.10
CA ALA A 277 10.91 -2.00 -9.97
C ALA A 277 10.98 -1.52 -8.52
N LEU A 278 10.42 -2.29 -7.58
CA LEU A 278 10.50 -2.01 -6.15
C LEU A 278 11.94 -1.96 -5.68
N LYS A 279 12.74 -2.98 -6.01
CA LYS A 279 14.16 -3.00 -5.65
C LYS A 279 14.89 -1.75 -6.17
N THR A 280 14.70 -1.38 -7.43
CA THR A 280 15.30 -0.18 -8.03
C THR A 280 14.84 1.09 -7.32
N SER A 281 13.54 1.22 -7.05
CA SER A 281 12.99 2.39 -6.37
C SER A 281 13.51 2.53 -4.94
N ILE A 282 13.68 1.42 -4.21
CA ILE A 282 14.02 1.44 -2.80
C ILE A 282 15.52 1.50 -2.62
N ASP A 283 16.31 0.74 -3.37
CA ASP A 283 17.77 0.68 -3.22
C ASP A 283 18.50 1.81 -3.96
N ASP A 284 18.12 2.08 -5.21
CA ASP A 284 18.95 2.89 -6.10
C ASP A 284 18.57 4.37 -6.09
N LEU A 285 17.28 4.70 -5.91
CA LEU A 285 16.87 6.10 -5.73
C LEU A 285 17.38 6.63 -4.39
N GLN A 286 17.92 7.85 -4.42
CA GLN A 286 18.50 8.49 -3.25
C GLN A 286 17.43 9.20 -2.42
N TRP A 287 16.63 8.42 -1.69
CA TRP A 287 15.67 8.94 -0.71
C TRP A 287 16.36 9.79 0.35
N ALA A 288 15.73 10.87 0.78
CA ALA A 288 16.24 11.76 1.81
C ALA A 288 16.45 10.98 3.12
N THR A 289 17.62 11.14 3.75
CA THR A 289 17.92 10.48 5.03
C THR A 289 17.00 10.91 6.16
N THR A 290 16.51 12.17 6.10
CA THR A 290 15.50 12.75 6.98
C THR A 290 14.41 13.44 6.17
N ALA A 291 13.16 13.18 6.49
CA ALA A 291 12.01 13.73 5.75
C ALA A 291 10.80 13.88 6.66
N LYS A 292 9.88 14.77 6.29
CA LYS A 292 8.53 14.82 6.87
C LYS A 292 7.75 13.56 6.47
N THR A 293 7.87 13.15 5.20
CA THR A 293 7.31 11.90 4.69
C THR A 293 8.04 11.46 3.43
N ARG A 294 7.97 10.16 3.14
CA ARG A 294 8.44 9.52 1.92
C ARG A 294 7.32 8.61 1.42
N ILE A 295 6.88 8.81 0.18
CA ILE A 295 5.76 8.08 -0.39
C ILE A 295 6.20 7.49 -1.72
N ALA A 296 6.02 6.19 -1.91
CA ALA A 296 6.13 5.51 -3.18
C ALA A 296 4.73 5.09 -3.62
N PHE A 297 4.22 5.72 -4.68
CA PHE A 297 3.02 5.24 -5.36
C PHE A 297 3.43 4.13 -6.31
N LEU A 298 2.83 2.95 -6.18
CA LEU A 298 3.08 1.78 -7.04
C LEU A 298 1.84 1.55 -7.90
N LEU A 299 1.94 1.80 -9.20
CA LEU A 299 0.85 1.74 -10.16
C LEU A 299 1.05 0.51 -11.05
N LEU A 300 0.07 -0.40 -11.06
CA LEU A 300 0.20 -1.71 -11.71
C LEU A 300 -1.17 -2.35 -12.04
N ASP A 301 -1.20 -3.15 -13.09
CA ASP A 301 -2.32 -3.99 -13.55
C ASP A 301 -2.01 -5.50 -13.50
N ALA A 302 -0.75 -5.88 -13.23
CA ALA A 302 -0.31 -7.27 -13.15
C ALA A 302 0.39 -7.66 -11.82
N PRO A 303 0.32 -8.93 -11.38
CA PRO A 303 1.11 -9.44 -10.26
C PRO A 303 2.61 -9.49 -10.58
N PRO A 304 3.50 -9.52 -9.56
CA PRO A 304 4.86 -10.02 -9.76
C PRO A 304 4.87 -11.50 -10.12
N HIS A 305 5.98 -11.94 -10.75
CA HIS A 305 6.30 -13.37 -10.87
C HIS A 305 6.36 -14.08 -9.49
N ASP A 306 6.07 -15.39 -9.47
CA ASP A 306 5.85 -16.15 -8.23
C ASP A 306 7.02 -17.06 -7.79
N GLU A 307 8.21 -16.90 -8.39
CA GLU A 307 9.37 -17.67 -8.00
C GLU A 307 9.91 -17.26 -6.61
N ALA A 308 10.51 -18.22 -5.91
CA ALA A 308 11.04 -18.00 -4.56
C ALA A 308 12.04 -16.84 -4.46
N GLN A 309 12.86 -16.60 -5.50
CA GLN A 309 13.79 -15.46 -5.50
C GLN A 309 13.05 -14.11 -5.61
N VAL A 310 11.99 -14.05 -6.42
CA VAL A 310 11.14 -12.87 -6.54
C VAL A 310 10.47 -12.58 -5.19
N MET A 311 10.02 -13.63 -4.51
CA MET A 311 9.49 -13.50 -3.17
C MET A 311 10.50 -12.96 -2.14
N ASP A 312 11.73 -13.47 -2.16
CA ASP A 312 12.81 -12.96 -1.32
C ASP A 312 13.05 -11.46 -1.56
N ASP A 313 13.11 -11.06 -2.84
CA ASP A 313 13.36 -9.69 -3.25
C ASP A 313 12.23 -8.73 -2.85
N LEU A 314 10.98 -9.18 -2.93
CA LEU A 314 9.81 -8.43 -2.46
C LEU A 314 9.89 -8.20 -0.95
N HIS A 315 10.06 -9.27 -0.17
CA HIS A 315 10.17 -9.17 1.30
C HIS A 315 11.33 -8.27 1.74
N GLU A 316 12.48 -8.36 1.07
CA GLU A 316 13.63 -7.49 1.33
C GLU A 316 13.31 -6.03 1.00
N SER A 317 12.69 -5.76 -0.15
CA SER A 317 12.33 -4.40 -0.58
C SER A 317 11.32 -3.76 0.37
N ILE A 318 10.29 -4.49 0.79
CA ILE A 318 9.28 -4.03 1.75
C ILE A 318 9.90 -3.75 3.12
N LYS A 319 10.74 -4.65 3.64
CA LYS A 319 11.46 -4.45 4.90
C LYS A 319 12.37 -3.20 4.84
N LYS A 320 13.08 -3.00 3.73
CA LYS A 320 13.91 -1.80 3.52
C LYS A 320 13.08 -0.53 3.38
N ALA A 321 11.93 -0.58 2.72
CA ALA A 321 11.02 0.54 2.59
C ALA A 321 10.57 1.03 3.98
N ALA A 322 10.09 0.11 4.83
CA ALA A 322 9.75 0.40 6.21
C ALA A 322 10.94 0.99 6.99
N GLN A 323 12.13 0.38 6.89
CA GLN A 323 13.35 0.89 7.53
C GLN A 323 13.71 2.32 7.11
N LYS A 324 13.49 2.67 5.83
CA LYS A 324 13.72 4.02 5.30
C LYS A 324 12.58 4.98 5.63
N GLY A 325 11.46 4.51 6.19
CA GLY A 325 10.26 5.30 6.43
C GLY A 325 9.51 5.65 5.16
N ILE A 326 9.58 4.80 4.14
CA ILE A 326 8.88 4.93 2.87
C ILE A 326 7.54 4.23 3.00
N LYS A 327 6.45 4.98 2.82
CA LYS A 327 5.09 4.42 2.68
C LYS A 327 4.89 3.96 1.25
N ILE A 328 4.56 2.69 1.04
CA ILE A 328 4.15 2.19 -0.27
C ILE A 328 2.64 2.29 -0.34
N ILE A 329 2.16 2.97 -1.38
CA ILE A 329 0.73 3.13 -1.69
C ILE A 329 0.51 2.49 -3.06
N PRO A 330 0.08 1.22 -3.09
CA PRO A 330 -0.34 0.60 -4.34
C PRO A 330 -1.60 1.28 -4.88
N ILE A 331 -1.65 1.45 -6.20
CA ILE A 331 -2.77 1.92 -6.99
C ILE A 331 -2.97 0.84 -8.04
N VAL A 332 -3.89 -0.08 -7.78
CA VAL A 332 -4.17 -1.17 -8.72
C VAL A 332 -5.12 -0.70 -9.81
N ALA A 333 -4.83 -1.08 -11.06
CA ALA A 333 -5.66 -0.83 -12.22
C ALA A 333 -6.47 -2.09 -12.60
N SER A 334 -6.90 -2.17 -13.86
CA SER A 334 -7.56 -3.33 -14.45
C SER A 334 -6.65 -4.58 -14.39
N GLY A 335 -7.15 -5.77 -14.73
CA GLY A 335 -6.34 -6.99 -14.80
C GLY A 335 -5.93 -7.66 -13.47
N ILE A 336 -6.02 -6.95 -12.35
CA ILE A 336 -5.58 -7.42 -11.03
C ILE A 336 -6.51 -8.51 -10.47
N ASN A 337 -5.94 -9.56 -9.88
CA ASN A 337 -6.69 -10.64 -9.24
C ASN A 337 -6.67 -10.54 -7.70
N LYS A 338 -7.46 -11.40 -7.02
CA LYS A 338 -7.57 -11.43 -5.55
C LYS A 338 -6.25 -11.72 -4.83
N LYS A 339 -5.37 -12.54 -5.39
CA LYS A 339 -4.05 -12.80 -4.78
C LYS A 339 -3.20 -11.54 -4.81
N THR A 340 -3.22 -10.81 -5.93
CA THR A 340 -2.50 -9.54 -6.07
C THR A 340 -3.09 -8.45 -5.18
N GLU A 341 -4.42 -8.38 -5.04
CA GLU A 341 -5.08 -7.47 -4.08
C GLU A 341 -4.51 -7.64 -2.66
N PHE A 342 -4.45 -8.88 -2.16
CA PHE A 342 -3.93 -9.17 -0.84
C PHE A 342 -2.43 -8.87 -0.72
N LEU A 343 -1.64 -9.13 -1.77
CA LEU A 343 -0.23 -8.76 -1.81
C LEU A 343 -0.04 -7.24 -1.67
N MET A 344 -0.77 -6.45 -2.47
CA MET A 344 -0.71 -4.99 -2.43
C MET A 344 -1.14 -4.44 -1.07
N ARG A 345 -2.20 -4.99 -0.47
CA ARG A 345 -2.62 -4.64 0.89
C ARG A 345 -1.54 -4.96 1.93
N ASN A 346 -0.82 -6.06 1.79
CA ASN A 346 0.33 -6.34 2.65
C ASN A 346 1.45 -5.30 2.48
N PHE A 347 1.74 -4.83 1.27
CA PHE A 347 2.74 -3.77 1.06
C PHE A 347 2.34 -2.47 1.77
N SER A 348 1.06 -2.09 1.71
CA SER A 348 0.57 -0.89 2.38
C SER A 348 0.58 -1.04 3.91
N ILE A 349 0.09 -2.17 4.45
CA ILE A 349 0.10 -2.49 5.89
C ILE A 349 1.51 -2.42 6.47
N THR A 350 2.46 -3.08 5.82
CA THR A 350 3.82 -3.25 6.34
C THR A 350 4.65 -1.97 6.33
N THR A 351 4.29 -1.02 5.45
CA THR A 351 4.97 0.26 5.29
C THR A 351 4.20 1.45 5.87
N ASN A 352 3.15 1.20 6.66
CA ASN A 352 2.29 2.22 7.25
C ASN A 352 1.61 3.12 6.19
N GLY A 353 1.31 2.56 5.02
CA GLY A 353 0.66 3.20 3.88
C GLY A 353 -0.85 3.00 3.84
N THR A 354 -1.41 3.01 2.63
CA THR A 354 -2.83 2.76 2.34
C THR A 354 -2.94 2.05 0.99
N TYR A 355 -4.05 1.37 0.73
CA TYR A 355 -4.33 0.70 -0.54
C TYR A 355 -5.28 1.55 -1.38
N VAL A 356 -4.96 1.73 -2.67
CA VAL A 356 -5.79 2.43 -3.64
C VAL A 356 -6.09 1.48 -4.81
N PHE A 357 -7.29 1.59 -5.35
CA PHE A 357 -7.75 0.78 -6.47
C PHE A 357 -8.60 1.65 -7.41
N ILE A 358 -8.39 1.53 -8.71
CA ILE A 358 -9.22 2.19 -9.73
C ILE A 358 -10.57 1.47 -9.81
N THR A 359 -11.65 2.22 -10.05
CA THR A 359 -13.02 1.70 -10.13
C THR A 359 -13.60 1.85 -11.53
N ASN A 360 -14.60 1.03 -11.84
CA ASN A 360 -15.30 1.06 -13.13
C ASN A 360 -16.21 2.29 -13.33
N ASP A 361 -16.41 3.15 -12.31
CA ASP A 361 -17.35 4.29 -12.37
C ASP A 361 -17.01 5.31 -13.47
N SER A 362 -15.72 5.48 -13.79
CA SER A 362 -15.27 6.37 -14.85
C SER A 362 -15.49 5.82 -16.27
N GLY A 363 -15.58 4.48 -16.40
CA GLY A 363 -15.58 3.79 -17.69
C GLY A 363 -14.27 3.87 -18.47
N VAL A 364 -13.15 4.24 -17.82
CA VAL A 364 -11.79 4.23 -18.38
C VAL A 364 -11.11 2.91 -17.98
N GLY A 365 -10.38 2.31 -18.91
CA GLY A 365 -9.70 1.04 -18.69
C GLY A 365 -10.58 -0.18 -18.99
N ASP A 366 -9.96 -1.35 -18.88
CA ASP A 366 -10.67 -2.63 -18.81
C ASP A 366 -11.38 -2.81 -17.45
N ASP A 367 -12.06 -3.95 -17.25
CA ASP A 367 -12.82 -4.20 -16.02
C ASP A 367 -11.91 -4.29 -14.79
N HIS A 368 -12.25 -3.53 -13.75
CA HIS A 368 -11.53 -3.46 -12.48
C HIS A 368 -12.11 -4.41 -11.45
N LEU A 369 -11.21 -5.04 -10.67
CA LEU A 369 -11.57 -5.94 -9.58
C LEU A 369 -12.34 -5.19 -8.48
N GLU A 370 -13.55 -5.66 -8.16
CA GLU A 370 -14.23 -5.23 -6.93
C GLU A 370 -13.42 -5.69 -5.71
N PRO A 371 -12.87 -4.80 -4.87
CA PRO A 371 -11.94 -5.17 -3.79
C PRO A 371 -12.64 -5.90 -2.63
N THR A 372 -11.92 -6.78 -1.94
CA THR A 372 -12.43 -7.45 -0.72
C THR A 372 -12.22 -6.57 0.51
N ILE A 373 -12.99 -5.50 0.59
CA ILE A 373 -12.91 -4.50 1.66
C ILE A 373 -14.32 -4.18 2.20
N GLY A 374 -14.40 -3.32 3.22
CA GLY A 374 -15.68 -2.75 3.64
C GLY A 374 -16.12 -1.60 2.74
N ASP A 375 -17.13 -0.86 3.17
CA ASP A 375 -17.63 0.31 2.46
C ASP A 375 -16.51 1.34 2.18
N TYR A 376 -16.53 1.91 0.98
CA TYR A 376 -15.58 2.93 0.54
C TYR A 376 -16.29 4.06 -0.23
N GLU A 377 -15.61 5.19 -0.34
CA GLU A 377 -16.05 6.33 -1.16
C GLU A 377 -15.33 6.30 -2.51
N VAL A 378 -16.07 6.49 -3.59
CA VAL A 378 -15.50 6.69 -4.93
C VAL A 378 -15.11 8.15 -5.08
N GLU A 379 -13.84 8.39 -5.43
CA GLU A 379 -13.27 9.70 -5.70
C GLU A 379 -12.66 9.74 -7.09
N ILE A 380 -12.39 10.94 -7.61
CA ILE A 380 -11.49 11.10 -8.75
C ILE A 380 -10.06 10.79 -8.28
N LEU A 381 -9.35 9.89 -8.96
CA LEU A 381 -8.01 9.41 -8.61
C LEU A 381 -7.07 10.59 -8.32
N GLN A 382 -7.04 11.59 -9.19
CA GLN A 382 -6.26 12.81 -8.99
C GLN A 382 -6.50 13.48 -7.63
N GLU A 383 -7.76 13.68 -7.26
CA GLU A 383 -8.14 14.35 -6.01
C GLU A 383 -7.84 13.44 -4.81
N LEU A 384 -8.05 12.13 -4.95
CA LEU A 384 -7.63 11.12 -3.97
C LEU A 384 -6.13 11.19 -3.70
N LEU A 385 -5.28 11.19 -4.73
CA LEU A 385 -3.82 11.28 -4.56
C LEU A 385 -3.39 12.60 -3.89
N ILE A 386 -4.02 13.71 -4.27
CA ILE A 386 -3.78 15.02 -3.61
C ILE A 386 -4.19 14.96 -2.14
N ARG A 387 -5.33 14.35 -1.82
CA ARG A 387 -5.82 14.16 -0.44
C ARG A 387 -4.86 13.31 0.38
N LEU A 388 -4.34 12.21 -0.19
CA LEU A 388 -3.35 11.34 0.46
C LEU A 388 -2.03 12.05 0.71
N ILE A 389 -1.51 12.79 -0.28
CA ILE A 389 -0.28 13.57 -0.10
C ILE A 389 -0.48 14.59 1.03
N LYS A 390 -1.58 15.36 1.01
CA LYS A 390 -1.92 16.31 2.08
C LYS A 390 -2.02 15.64 3.44
N LYS A 391 -2.67 14.48 3.54
CA LYS A 391 -2.79 13.68 4.78
C LYS A 391 -1.42 13.37 5.35
N TYR A 392 -0.49 12.87 4.54
CA TYR A 392 0.85 12.46 4.99
C TYR A 392 1.88 13.60 5.08
N THR A 393 1.59 14.77 4.51
CA THR A 393 2.45 15.95 4.63
C THR A 393 1.93 16.99 5.62
N SER A 394 0.77 16.77 6.25
CA SER A 394 0.20 17.67 7.26
C SER A 394 1.05 17.75 8.51
#